data_AF-A0A7D8BFH8-F1
#
_entry.id   AF-A0A7D8BFH8-F1
#
_cell.length_a   1.000
_cell.length_b   1.000
_cell.length_c   1.000
_cell.angle_alpha   90.00
_cell.angle_beta   90.00
_cell.angle_gamma   90.00
#
_symmetry.space_group_name_H-M   'P 1'
#
loop_
_entity.id
_entity.type
_entity.pdbx_description
1 polymer ?
#
loop_
_entity_poly.entity_id
_entity_poly.type
_entity_poly.pdbx_seq_one_letter_code
_entity_poly.pdbx_strand_id
1 'polypeptide(L)'
;MTNTTDCKACRTHMPDLLLDETFLAAHPEMKAHLAACADCAKELDELRATFDLLDTWTAPEPSAYFDSKLHVRLREAEAAHPEGFWERTRSFLLFSTGRGLRPALAGALAFAMLIGGGSFGLYLEHQPSNQPSASSATVNDLKILDNNAQALQQMDQLLDDSGSSVDDTSTPPTT
;
A
#
# COMPACT_ATOMS: atom_id res chain seq x y z
N MET A 1 -19.88 -14.07 34.61
CA MET A 1 -19.90 -13.34 33.33
C MET A 1 -18.94 -12.15 33.46
N THR A 2 -17.64 -12.37 33.28
CA THR A 2 -16.63 -11.31 33.33
C THR A 2 -16.43 -10.79 31.91
N ASN A 3 -16.98 -9.61 31.62
CA ASN A 3 -16.56 -8.81 30.46
C ASN A 3 -15.11 -8.40 30.74
N THR A 4 -14.18 -9.28 30.38
CA THR A 4 -12.77 -9.13 30.67
C THR A 4 -12.20 -8.47 29.43
N THR A 5 -12.07 -7.15 29.46
CA THR A 5 -11.20 -6.41 28.56
C THR A 5 -9.85 -7.13 28.54
N ASP A 6 -9.45 -7.65 27.38
CA ASP A 6 -8.19 -8.36 27.21
C ASP A 6 -7.02 -7.37 27.22
N CYS A 7 -5.83 -7.79 27.63
CA CYS A 7 -4.62 -6.96 27.61
C CYS A 7 -4.36 -6.38 26.22
N LYS A 8 -4.69 -7.13 25.16
CA LYS A 8 -4.59 -6.65 23.78
C LYS A 8 -5.53 -5.47 23.51
N ALA A 9 -6.77 -5.54 23.98
CA ALA A 9 -7.73 -4.45 23.86
C ALA A 9 -7.27 -3.24 24.67
N CYS A 10 -6.75 -3.48 25.88
CA CYS A 10 -6.18 -2.42 26.71
C CYS A 10 -5.04 -1.68 26.01
N ARG A 11 -4.07 -2.41 25.47
CA ARG A 11 -2.92 -1.84 24.76
C ARG A 11 -3.31 -1.12 23.46
N THR A 12 -4.37 -1.56 22.79
CA THR A 12 -4.86 -0.90 21.57
C THR A 12 -5.37 0.50 21.87
N HIS A 13 -6.02 0.69 23.01
CA HIS A 13 -6.55 1.97 23.49
C HIS A 13 -5.58 2.72 24.42
N MET A 14 -4.32 2.29 24.52
CA MET A 14 -3.31 2.98 25.34
C MET A 14 -3.09 4.44 24.93
N PRO A 15 -3.07 4.81 23.63
CA PRO A 15 -2.96 6.21 23.24
C PRO A 15 -4.16 7.05 23.69
N ASP A 16 -5.37 6.50 23.61
CA ASP A 16 -6.59 7.18 24.05
C ASP A 16 -6.57 7.39 25.57
N LEU A 17 -6.12 6.38 26.32
CA LEU A 17 -5.90 6.45 27.78
C LEU A 17 -4.85 7.48 28.21
N LEU A 18 -3.90 7.79 27.33
CA LEU A 18 -2.78 8.68 27.59
C LEU A 18 -3.08 10.13 27.19
N LEU A 19 -3.80 10.33 26.07
CA LEU A 19 -4.04 11.65 25.48
C LEU A 19 -5.42 12.23 25.83
N ASP A 20 -6.39 11.40 26.23
CA ASP A 20 -7.73 11.83 26.63
C ASP A 20 -8.03 11.45 28.08
N GLU A 21 -8.00 12.46 28.95
CA GLU A 21 -8.29 12.31 30.38
C GLU A 21 -9.72 11.81 30.65
N THR A 22 -10.65 12.00 29.71
CA THR A 22 -12.06 11.60 29.85
C THR A 22 -12.31 10.14 29.44
N PHE A 23 -11.38 9.52 28.72
CA PHE A 23 -11.54 8.16 28.20
C PHE A 23 -11.75 7.13 29.32
N LEU A 24 -11.01 7.25 30.44
CA LEU A 24 -11.17 6.36 31.60
C LEU A 24 -12.52 6.50 32.30
N ALA A 25 -13.13 7.69 32.24
CA ALA A 25 -14.47 7.92 32.80
C ALA A 25 -15.56 7.31 31.91
N ALA A 26 -15.35 7.32 30.58
CA ALA A 26 -16.24 6.71 29.61
C ALA A 26 -16.16 5.16 29.58
N HIS A 27 -15.01 4.60 29.95
CA HIS A 27 -14.70 3.16 29.86
C HIS A 27 -14.37 2.51 31.22
N PRO A 28 -15.38 2.24 32.07
CA PRO A 28 -15.16 1.63 33.40
C PRO A 28 -14.54 0.22 33.33
N GLU A 29 -14.77 -0.52 32.25
CA GLU A 29 -14.15 -1.82 31.98
C GLU A 29 -12.63 -1.75 31.83
N MET A 30 -12.11 -0.65 31.26
CA MET A 30 -10.67 -0.43 31.10
C MET A 30 -10.04 -0.08 32.45
N LYS A 31 -10.73 0.74 33.25
CA LYS A 31 -10.31 1.05 34.63
C LYS A 31 -10.25 -0.20 35.49
N ALA A 32 -11.24 -1.09 35.38
CA ALA A 32 -11.25 -2.36 36.09
C ALA A 32 -10.08 -3.28 35.66
N HIS A 33 -9.77 -3.32 34.36
CA HIS A 33 -8.63 -4.08 33.85
C HIS A 33 -7.28 -3.55 34.35
N LEU A 34 -7.06 -2.23 34.30
CA LEU A 34 -5.83 -1.61 34.82
C LEU A 34 -5.62 -1.85 36.32
N ALA A 35 -6.71 -1.92 37.09
CA ALA A 35 -6.64 -2.28 38.52
C ALA A 35 -6.30 -3.76 38.75
N ALA A 36 -6.60 -4.64 37.79
CA ALA A 36 -6.38 -6.08 37.89
C ALA A 36 -5.06 -6.56 37.25
N CYS A 37 -4.53 -5.83 36.26
CA CYS A 37 -3.33 -6.20 35.51
C CYS A 37 -2.18 -5.21 35.77
N ALA A 38 -1.19 -5.66 36.54
CA ALA A 38 -0.01 -4.86 36.88
C ALA A 38 0.85 -4.49 35.66
N ASP A 39 0.92 -5.38 34.66
CA ASP A 39 1.74 -5.14 33.46
C ASP A 39 1.19 -3.98 32.62
N CYS A 40 -0.13 -3.94 32.39
CA CYS A 40 -0.78 -2.85 31.65
C CYS A 40 -0.73 -1.52 32.42
N ALA A 41 -0.87 -1.55 33.75
CA ALA A 41 -0.71 -0.36 34.58
C ALA A 41 0.71 0.21 34.49
N LYS A 42 1.72 -0.67 34.60
CA LYS A 42 3.13 -0.28 34.48
C LYS A 42 3.44 0.32 33.10
N GLU A 43 2.97 -0.31 32.02
CA GLU A 43 3.16 0.19 30.65
C GLU A 43 2.55 1.60 30.48
N LEU A 44 1.36 1.84 31.06
CA LEU A 44 0.72 3.15 31.03
C LEU A 44 1.50 4.21 31.83
N ASP A 45 2.03 3.85 32.99
CA ASP A 45 2.83 4.76 33.83
C ASP A 45 4.18 5.09 33.17
N GLU A 46 4.82 4.14 32.50
CA GLU A 46 6.05 4.38 31.73
C GLU A 46 5.81 5.35 30.55
N LEU A 47 4.67 5.21 29.86
CA LEU A 47 4.27 6.13 28.80
C LEU A 47 3.99 7.53 29.35
N ARG A 48 3.28 7.64 30.48
CA ARG A 48 3.04 8.92 31.16
C ARG A 48 4.34 9.60 31.57
N ALA A 49 5.27 8.86 32.18
CA ALA A 49 6.57 9.40 32.55
C ALA A 49 7.37 9.91 31.33
N THR A 50 7.19 9.26 30.17
CA THR A 50 7.81 9.73 28.92
C THR A 50 7.19 11.05 28.45
N PHE A 51 5.86 11.18 28.50
CA PHE A 51 5.15 12.43 28.19
C PHE A 51 5.49 13.55 29.16
N ASP A 52 5.58 13.26 30.45
CA ASP A 52 6.01 14.23 31.46
C ASP A 52 7.42 14.77 31.14
N LEU A 53 8.33 13.90 30.67
CA LEU A 53 9.66 14.32 30.23
C LEU A 53 9.59 15.19 28.97
N LEU A 54 8.75 14.83 27.99
CA LEU A 54 8.50 15.64 26.80
C LEU A 54 7.94 17.03 27.16
N ASP A 55 7.09 17.12 28.18
CA ASP A 55 6.54 18.41 28.64
C ASP A 55 7.59 19.30 29.30
N THR A 56 8.68 18.73 29.82
CA THR A 56 9.82 19.53 30.29
C THR A 56 10.63 20.17 29.17
N TRP A 57 10.44 19.73 27.92
CA TRP A 57 11.17 20.29 26.79
C TRP A 57 10.72 21.73 26.51
N THR A 58 11.62 22.69 26.76
CA THR A 58 11.41 24.08 26.36
C THR A 58 11.73 24.24 24.87
N ALA A 59 10.73 24.60 24.07
CA ALA A 59 10.94 24.90 22.66
C ALA A 59 11.92 26.09 22.51
N PRO A 60 12.92 26.00 21.61
CA PRO A 60 13.79 27.14 21.31
C PRO A 60 12.98 28.28 20.70
N GLU A 61 13.29 29.52 21.08
CA GLU A 61 12.65 30.69 20.49
C GLU A 61 12.90 30.70 18.97
N PRO A 62 11.86 30.87 18.14
CA PRO A 62 12.05 30.98 16.70
C PRO A 62 12.97 32.16 16.38
N SER A 63 13.80 32.02 15.35
CA SER A 63 14.67 33.12 14.93
C SER A 63 13.84 34.38 14.62
N ALA A 64 14.35 35.57 14.89
CA ALA A 64 13.65 36.84 14.61
C ALA A 64 13.18 37.01 13.15
N TYR A 65 13.76 36.27 12.20
CA TYR A 65 13.39 36.30 10.79
C TYR A 65 12.41 35.18 10.39
N PHE A 66 12.04 34.27 11.30
CA PHE A 66 11.22 33.10 10.99
C PHE A 66 9.88 33.53 10.38
N ASP A 67 9.18 34.46 11.00
CA ASP A 67 7.88 34.94 10.52
C ASP A 67 8.01 35.61 9.15
N SER A 68 9.01 36.47 8.98
CA SER A 68 9.24 37.15 7.69
C SER A 68 9.52 36.14 6.57
N LYS A 69 10.35 35.13 6.83
CA LYS A 69 10.69 34.07 5.87
C LYS A 69 9.49 33.18 5.60
N LEU A 70 8.72 32.82 6.63
CA LEU A 70 7.49 32.03 6.50
C LEU A 70 6.47 32.77 5.62
N HIS A 71 6.23 34.06 5.87
CA HIS A 71 5.31 34.86 5.04
C HIS A 71 5.78 34.99 3.59
N VAL A 72 7.09 35.10 3.34
CA VAL A 72 7.63 35.07 1.97
C VAL A 72 7.37 33.72 1.32
N ARG A 73 7.69 32.62 2.00
CA ARG A 73 7.46 31.25 1.48
C ARG A 73 5.99 30.95 1.25
N LEU A 74 5.12 31.44 2.12
CA LEU A 74 3.67 31.26 1.99
C LEU A 74 3.15 31.99 0.74
N ARG A 75 3.58 33.23 0.51
CA ARG A 75 3.24 33.98 -0.71
C ARG A 75 3.85 33.35 -1.96
N GLU A 76 5.07 32.85 -1.89
CA GLU A 76 5.68 32.09 -3.00
C GLU A 76 4.88 30.81 -3.32
N ALA A 77 4.40 30.10 -2.29
CA ALA A 77 3.58 28.91 -2.47
C ALA A 77 2.18 29.24 -3.00
N GLU A 78 1.58 30.36 -2.57
CA GLU A 78 0.28 30.82 -3.06
C GLU A 78 0.35 31.39 -4.50
N ALA A 79 1.46 32.04 -4.84
CA ALA A 79 1.73 32.57 -6.18
C ALA A 79 2.29 31.51 -7.14
N ALA A 80 2.81 30.40 -6.63
CA ALA A 80 3.09 29.23 -7.44
C ALA A 80 1.79 28.79 -8.13
N HIS A 81 1.90 28.42 -9.41
CA HIS A 81 0.74 28.10 -10.24
C HIS A 81 -0.24 27.17 -9.52
N PRO A 82 -1.56 27.40 -9.66
CA PRO A 82 -2.55 26.52 -9.05
C PRO A 82 -2.24 25.09 -9.46
N GLU A 83 -2.11 24.20 -8.46
CA GLU A 83 -1.85 22.78 -8.69
C GLU A 83 -2.75 22.29 -9.83
N GLY A 84 -2.11 21.67 -10.84
CA GLY A 84 -2.84 21.08 -11.94
C GLY A 84 -3.90 20.10 -11.41
N PHE A 85 -4.94 19.85 -12.19
CA PHE A 85 -5.98 18.89 -11.80
C PHE A 85 -5.38 17.53 -11.37
N TRP A 86 -4.26 17.14 -11.97
CA TRP A 86 -3.54 15.92 -11.62
C TRP A 86 -2.84 16.00 -10.25
N GLU A 87 -2.12 17.08 -9.96
CA GLU A 87 -1.50 17.32 -8.66
C GLU A 87 -2.56 17.39 -7.55
N ARG A 88 -3.70 18.04 -7.81
CA ARG A 88 -4.81 18.17 -6.88
C ARG A 88 -5.52 16.84 -6.60
N THR A 89 -5.72 16.01 -7.63
CA THR A 89 -6.30 14.66 -7.43
C THR A 89 -5.33 13.75 -6.71
N ARG A 90 -4.03 13.83 -7.02
CA ARG A 90 -2.97 13.07 -6.33
C ARG A 90 -2.82 13.48 -4.87
N SER A 91 -2.78 14.78 -4.55
CA SER A 91 -2.67 15.28 -3.18
C SER A 91 -3.91 14.90 -2.37
N PHE A 92 -5.11 15.00 -2.96
CA PHE A 92 -6.33 14.48 -2.35
C PHE A 92 -6.23 12.96 -2.10
N LEU A 93 -5.83 12.16 -3.08
CA LEU A 93 -5.68 10.70 -2.91
C LEU A 93 -4.60 10.31 -1.89
N LEU A 94 -3.52 11.07 -1.74
CA LEU A 94 -2.47 10.73 -0.78
C LEU A 94 -2.80 11.19 0.64
N PHE A 95 -3.34 12.40 0.81
CA PHE A 95 -3.55 13.00 2.13
C PHE A 95 -4.96 12.78 2.70
N SER A 96 -5.98 12.54 1.86
CA SER A 96 -7.35 12.28 2.35
C SER A 96 -7.64 10.79 2.64
N THR A 97 -6.71 9.89 2.30
CA THR A 97 -6.87 8.43 2.48
C THR A 97 -6.52 7.97 3.90
N GLY A 98 -6.96 8.73 4.90
CA GLY A 98 -6.76 8.40 6.31
C GLY A 98 -7.77 7.41 6.88
N ARG A 99 -9.03 7.38 6.40
CA ARG A 99 -10.08 6.42 6.85
C ARG A 99 -11.40 6.47 6.04
N GLY A 100 -11.74 7.57 5.36
CA GLY A 100 -13.08 7.76 4.76
C GLY A 100 -13.30 7.21 3.35
N LEU A 101 -12.25 7.01 2.54
CA LEU A 101 -12.39 6.66 1.12
C LEU A 101 -12.49 5.15 0.84
N ARG A 102 -12.18 4.29 1.82
CA ARG A 102 -12.26 2.82 1.67
C ARG A 102 -13.64 2.30 1.24
N PRO A 103 -14.77 2.71 1.86
CA PRO A 103 -16.08 2.23 1.42
C PRO A 103 -16.49 2.77 0.04
N ALA A 104 -16.13 4.01 -0.28
CA ALA A 104 -16.45 4.62 -1.58
C ALA A 104 -15.66 3.96 -2.73
N LEU A 105 -14.38 3.64 -2.50
CA LEU A 105 -13.54 2.95 -3.49
C LEU A 105 -14.03 1.51 -3.70
N ALA A 106 -14.39 0.80 -2.62
CA ALA A 106 -15.00 -0.54 -2.73
C ALA A 106 -16.33 -0.50 -3.51
N GLY A 107 -17.17 0.52 -3.27
CA GLY A 107 -18.40 0.72 -4.03
C GLY A 107 -18.16 1.01 -5.51
N ALA A 108 -17.20 1.88 -5.84
CA ALA A 108 -16.84 2.19 -7.22
C ALA A 108 -16.26 0.96 -7.96
N LEU A 109 -15.43 0.15 -7.30
CA LEU A 109 -14.93 -1.11 -7.87
C LEU A 109 -16.05 -2.13 -8.07
N ALA A 110 -17.00 -2.25 -7.13
CA ALA A 110 -18.16 -3.13 -7.29
C ALA A 110 -19.04 -2.67 -8.47
N PHE A 111 -19.24 -1.37 -8.63
CA PHE A 111 -19.97 -0.80 -9.78
C PHE A 111 -19.23 -1.03 -11.10
N ALA A 112 -17.91 -0.83 -11.12
CA ALA A 112 -17.07 -1.11 -12.28
C ALA A 112 -17.08 -2.60 -12.63
N MET A 113 -17.13 -3.48 -11.65
CA MET A 113 -17.24 -4.93 -11.84
C MET A 113 -18.65 -5.33 -12.32
N LEU A 114 -19.71 -4.65 -11.90
CA LEU A 114 -21.06 -4.85 -12.44
C LEU A 114 -21.15 -4.42 -13.91
N ILE A 115 -20.58 -3.28 -14.28
CA ILE A 115 -20.64 -2.75 -15.65
C ILE A 115 -19.67 -3.49 -16.58
N GLY A 116 -18.42 -3.70 -16.14
CA GLY A 116 -17.38 -4.38 -16.91
C GLY A 116 -17.49 -5.91 -16.88
N GLY A 117 -17.84 -6.49 -15.72
CA GLY A 117 -18.03 -7.93 -15.56
C GLY A 117 -19.36 -8.44 -16.14
N GLY A 118 -20.42 -7.65 -16.10
CA GLY A 118 -21.70 -8.01 -16.74
C GLY A 118 -21.63 -8.04 -18.26
N SER A 119 -20.90 -7.10 -18.88
CA SER A 119 -20.69 -7.09 -20.33
C SER A 119 -19.71 -8.17 -20.80
N PHE A 120 -18.65 -8.45 -20.03
CA PHE A 120 -17.73 -9.55 -20.33
C PHE A 120 -18.38 -10.93 -20.13
N GLY A 121 -19.19 -11.11 -19.09
CA GLY A 121 -19.95 -12.35 -18.86
C GLY A 121 -20.93 -12.69 -19.98
N LEU A 122 -21.67 -11.70 -20.49
CA LEU A 122 -22.58 -11.90 -21.64
C LEU A 122 -21.83 -12.20 -22.95
N TYR A 123 -20.59 -11.72 -23.10
CA TYR A 123 -19.75 -11.99 -24.26
C TYR A 123 -19.12 -13.40 -24.22
N LEU A 124 -18.78 -13.90 -23.02
CA LEU A 124 -18.34 -15.29 -22.81
C LEU A 124 -19.47 -16.31 -23.01
N GLU A 125 -20.72 -15.95 -22.70
CA GLU A 125 -21.86 -16.87 -22.83
C GLU A 125 -22.30 -17.10 -24.31
N HIS A 126 -21.89 -16.22 -25.23
CA HIS A 126 -22.09 -16.40 -26.67
C HIS A 126 -20.92 -17.10 -27.39
N GLN A 127 -19.88 -17.56 -26.68
CA GLN A 127 -18.88 -18.43 -27.29
C GLN A 127 -19.39 -19.87 -27.32
N PRO A 128 -19.45 -20.53 -28.50
CA PRO A 128 -19.74 -21.95 -28.57
C PRO A 128 -18.70 -22.69 -27.72
N SER A 129 -19.20 -23.43 -26.73
CA SER A 129 -18.44 -24.14 -25.72
C SER A 129 -17.42 -25.11 -26.33
N ASN A 130 -16.20 -24.63 -26.52
CA ASN A 130 -14.99 -25.41 -26.64
C ASN A 130 -14.06 -25.01 -25.47
N GLN A 131 -14.48 -25.30 -24.23
CA GLN A 131 -13.60 -25.15 -23.07
C GLN A 131 -12.84 -26.46 -22.82
N PRO A 132 -11.52 -26.53 -23.05
CA PRO A 132 -10.68 -27.49 -22.37
C PRO A 132 -10.65 -27.14 -20.88
N SER A 133 -10.79 -28.17 -20.04
CA SER A 133 -10.81 -28.13 -18.58
C SER A 133 -9.89 -27.07 -17.98
N ALA A 134 -10.43 -26.27 -17.06
CA ALA A 134 -9.71 -25.25 -16.29
C ALA A 134 -8.33 -25.76 -15.83
N SER A 135 -7.28 -25.27 -16.50
CA SER A 135 -5.91 -25.54 -16.10
C SER A 135 -5.69 -24.84 -14.76
N SER A 136 -5.44 -25.61 -13.70
CA SER A 136 -5.03 -25.11 -12.37
C SER A 136 -3.92 -24.07 -12.52
N ALA A 137 -3.87 -23.08 -11.64
CA ALA A 137 -2.81 -22.05 -11.64
C ALA A 137 -1.40 -22.67 -11.70
N THR A 138 -1.20 -23.83 -11.07
CA THR A 138 0.04 -24.62 -11.16
C THR A 138 0.29 -25.21 -12.54
N VAL A 139 -0.75 -25.65 -13.25
CA VAL A 139 -0.63 -26.16 -14.64
C VAL A 139 -0.32 -25.01 -15.59
N ASN A 140 -0.85 -23.82 -15.35
CA ASN A 140 -0.51 -22.64 -16.12
C ASN A 140 0.95 -22.20 -15.86
N ASP A 141 1.40 -22.28 -14.62
CA ASP A 141 2.80 -22.01 -14.24
C ASP A 141 3.77 -22.99 -14.90
N LEU A 142 3.44 -24.29 -14.89
CA LEU A 142 4.22 -25.31 -15.59
C LEU A 142 4.26 -25.08 -17.11
N LYS A 143 3.16 -24.62 -17.71
CA LYS A 143 3.13 -24.25 -19.13
C LYS A 143 4.03 -23.04 -19.43
N ILE A 144 4.10 -22.06 -18.54
CA ILE A 144 5.00 -20.90 -18.72
C ILE A 144 6.46 -21.36 -18.64
N LEU A 145 6.81 -22.22 -17.68
CA LEU A 145 8.15 -22.80 -17.58
C LEU A 145 8.52 -23.62 -18.83
N ASP A 146 7.60 -24.43 -19.36
CA ASP A 146 7.81 -25.25 -20.56
C ASP A 146 8.06 -24.41 -21.81
N ASN A 147 7.27 -23.34 -22.02
CA ASN A 147 7.47 -22.43 -23.16
C ASN A 147 8.82 -21.70 -23.09
N ASN A 148 9.25 -21.27 -21.90
CA ASN A 148 10.55 -20.63 -21.74
C ASN A 148 11.69 -21.61 -22.02
N ALA A 149 11.57 -22.87 -21.60
CA ALA A 149 12.56 -23.90 -21.90
C ALA A 149 12.68 -24.16 -23.41
N GLN A 150 11.54 -24.24 -24.12
CA GLN A 150 11.55 -24.39 -25.59
C GLN A 150 12.17 -23.18 -26.29
N ALA A 151 11.88 -21.96 -25.84
CA ALA A 151 12.48 -20.74 -26.40
C ALA A 151 14.01 -20.72 -26.26
N LEU A 152 14.54 -21.17 -25.12
CA LEU A 152 15.98 -21.29 -24.90
C LEU A 152 16.61 -22.34 -25.83
N GLN A 153 15.95 -23.48 -26.06
CA GLN A 153 16.42 -24.50 -26.99
C GLN A 153 16.42 -24.00 -28.45
N GLN A 154 15.44 -23.20 -28.84
CA GLN A 154 15.41 -22.60 -30.18
C GLN A 154 16.55 -21.60 -30.38
N MET A 155 16.86 -20.80 -29.36
CA MET A 155 18.02 -19.90 -29.45
C MET A 155 19.32 -20.69 -29.55
N ASP A 156 19.50 -21.75 -28.75
CA ASP A 156 20.69 -22.60 -28.81
C ASP A 156 20.89 -23.21 -30.22
N GLN A 157 19.82 -23.72 -30.83
CA GLN A 157 19.86 -24.23 -32.21
C GLN A 157 20.23 -23.15 -33.24
N LEU A 158 19.73 -21.92 -33.10
CA LEU A 158 20.08 -20.82 -34.00
C LEU A 158 21.52 -20.35 -33.79
N LEU A 159 22.03 -20.36 -32.57
CA LEU A 159 23.44 -20.06 -32.28
C LEU A 159 24.37 -21.14 -32.84
N ASP A 160 23.97 -22.41 -32.79
CA ASP A 160 24.75 -23.52 -33.35
C ASP A 160 24.74 -23.49 -34.91
N ASP A 161 23.60 -23.13 -35.52
CA ASP A 161 23.47 -22.94 -36.98
C ASP A 161 24.21 -21.68 -37.50
N SER A 162 24.28 -20.62 -36.68
CA SER A 162 25.12 -19.45 -36.98
C SER A 162 26.61 -19.67 -36.67
N GLY A 163 26.94 -20.68 -35.85
CA GLY A 163 28.30 -21.17 -35.66
C GLY A 163 28.80 -22.09 -36.78
N SER A 164 27.90 -22.70 -37.55
CA SER A 164 28.24 -23.64 -38.63
C SER A 164 28.29 -23.00 -40.03
N SER A 165 27.97 -21.70 -40.17
CA SER A 165 27.95 -20.95 -41.44
C SER A 165 29.15 -20.02 -41.67
N VAL A 166 30.30 -20.31 -41.05
CA VAL A 166 31.59 -19.66 -41.36
C VAL A 166 32.59 -20.69 -41.90
N ASP A 167 32.32 -21.25 -43.08
CA ASP A 167 33.28 -21.39 -44.19
C ASP A 167 32.57 -22.10 -45.35
N ASP A 168 32.15 -21.37 -46.39
CA ASP A 168 32.68 -21.64 -47.73
C ASP A 168 32.23 -20.58 -48.75
N THR A 169 33.11 -20.35 -49.72
CA THR A 169 32.88 -19.68 -51.02
C THR A 169 33.05 -18.15 -51.08
N SER A 170 34.31 -17.70 -51.11
CA SER A 170 34.69 -16.54 -51.93
C SER A 170 35.60 -16.99 -53.08
N THR A 171 35.01 -17.39 -54.20
CA THR A 171 35.71 -17.46 -55.49
C THR A 171 35.64 -16.09 -56.18
N PRO A 172 36.77 -15.53 -56.66
CA PRO A 172 36.74 -14.49 -57.68
C PRO A 172 37.20 -15.05 -59.06
N PRO A 173 36.91 -14.34 -60.17
CA PRO A 173 36.96 -14.89 -61.52
C PRO A 173 38.28 -14.65 -62.28
N THR A 174 38.51 -15.52 -63.27
CA THR A 174 39.24 -15.40 -64.57
C THR A 174 40.62 -14.73 -64.65
N THR A 175 41.65 -15.53 -64.97
CA THR A 175 42.45 -15.51 -66.23
C THR A 175 43.14 -16.84 -66.42
#